data_AF-A0A9D8E4L0-F1
#
_entry.id   AF-A0A9D8E4L0-F1
#
_cell.length_a   1.000
_cell.length_b   1.000
_cell.length_c   1.000
_cell.angle_alpha   90.00
_cell.angle_beta   90.00
_cell.angle_gamma   90.00
#
_symmetry.space_group_name_H-M   'P 1'
#
loop_
_entity.id
_entity.type
_entity.pdbx_description
1 polymer ?
#
loop_
_entity_poly.entity_id
_entity_poly.type
_entity_poly.pdbx_seq_one_letter_code
_entity_poly.pdbx_strand_id
1 'polypeptide(L)'
;MGGPDEISSGPPVTPAGHAEVWRPEPGRAPIHSRPAVYWADKPSTDVSGILSEGIVNHRPRRFVLTPLRLLGILAGLVALGVGIMALAGFFGDPPETVPPTTLATTTTTEAPTTTEAPTTTAPPPTTTTTAAPTTTTTEAPTTTAPPFIEPVGEALALDALRFTVRGIGPLEYGDPADEALGVLAASLGQPDTDSGRFTSAGELATCPGYSVRVVEWGPLQVVTRWQGAAGEVFYGFRLDGRRADLNHPAAGLQTASGLGLGATVANLAATYTGAFRVEFPATVEDGDTFELRDGGAVVLWGPVTSAEPDGTVLGIFSPMGCDA
;
A
#
# COMPACT_ATOMS: atom_id res chain seq x y z
N MET A 1 -54.42 53.63 -21.57
CA MET A 1 -55.28 52.43 -21.71
C MET A 1 -54.47 51.40 -22.47
N GLY A 2 -54.18 50.26 -21.85
CA GLY A 2 -53.28 49.21 -22.35
C GLY A 2 -52.43 48.70 -21.19
N GLY A 3 -52.87 47.62 -20.55
CA GLY A 3 -52.29 47.04 -19.34
C GLY A 3 -51.06 46.16 -19.60
N PRO A 4 -50.36 45.73 -18.54
CA PRO A 4 -49.19 44.88 -18.64
C PRO A 4 -49.55 43.39 -18.78
N ASP A 5 -48.83 42.70 -19.66
CA ASP A 5 -48.93 41.27 -19.90
C ASP A 5 -48.49 40.45 -18.67
N GLU A 6 -49.36 39.54 -18.28
CA GLU A 6 -49.26 38.62 -17.15
C GLU A 6 -48.54 37.34 -17.61
N ILE A 7 -47.30 37.13 -17.18
CA ILE A 7 -46.53 35.91 -17.46
C ILE A 7 -46.99 34.82 -16.47
N SER A 8 -47.91 33.98 -16.94
CA SER A 8 -48.37 32.78 -16.25
C SER A 8 -47.26 31.73 -16.18
N SER A 9 -46.80 31.43 -14.97
CA SER A 9 -45.84 30.36 -14.68
C SER A 9 -46.58 29.04 -14.48
N GLY A 10 -46.48 28.14 -15.46
CA GLY A 10 -46.96 26.75 -15.32
C GLY A 10 -46.01 25.89 -14.48
N PRO A 11 -46.52 24.88 -13.74
CA PRO A 11 -45.67 24.00 -12.94
C PRO A 11 -44.86 23.02 -13.79
N PRO A 12 -43.69 22.57 -13.32
CA PRO A 12 -42.85 21.61 -14.04
C PRO A 12 -43.52 20.23 -14.12
N VAL A 13 -43.51 19.64 -15.31
CA VAL A 13 -43.97 18.29 -15.60
C VAL A 13 -42.92 17.29 -15.15
N THR A 14 -43.25 16.48 -14.14
CA THR A 14 -42.44 15.34 -13.69
C THR A 14 -42.53 14.20 -14.71
N PRO A 15 -41.42 13.66 -15.26
CA PRO A 15 -41.50 12.46 -16.08
C PRO A 15 -41.77 11.23 -15.20
N ALA A 16 -42.83 10.50 -15.55
CA ALA A 16 -43.20 9.24 -14.94
C ALA A 16 -42.11 8.18 -15.21
N GLY A 17 -41.55 7.62 -14.15
CA GLY A 17 -40.66 6.47 -14.23
C GLY A 17 -41.39 5.26 -14.78
N HIS A 18 -40.89 4.73 -15.90
CA HIS A 18 -41.25 3.40 -16.38
C HIS A 18 -40.69 2.35 -15.41
N ALA A 19 -41.57 1.71 -14.65
CA ALA A 19 -41.24 0.49 -13.93
C ALA A 19 -41.18 -0.67 -14.93
N GLU A 20 -39.96 -1.08 -15.30
CA GLU A 20 -39.75 -2.36 -15.98
C GLU A 20 -40.05 -3.50 -15.00
N VAL A 21 -41.17 -4.17 -15.24
CA VAL A 21 -41.56 -5.41 -14.57
C VAL A 21 -40.69 -6.53 -15.13
N TRP A 22 -39.65 -6.89 -14.38
CA TRP A 22 -38.81 -8.05 -14.67
C TRP A 22 -39.64 -9.34 -14.58
N ARG A 23 -39.86 -10.02 -15.72
CA ARG A 23 -40.42 -11.38 -15.75
C ARG A 23 -39.28 -12.40 -15.84
N PRO A 24 -39.14 -13.35 -14.90
CA PRO A 24 -38.19 -14.44 -15.05
C PRO A 24 -38.59 -15.38 -16.19
N GLU A 25 -37.63 -15.72 -17.04
CA GLU A 25 -37.74 -16.80 -18.03
C GLU A 25 -37.90 -18.16 -17.34
N PRO A 26 -38.87 -19.01 -17.76
CA PRO A 26 -38.96 -20.37 -17.29
C PRO A 26 -37.97 -21.25 -18.08
N GLY A 27 -36.91 -21.75 -17.43
CA GLY A 27 -36.07 -22.77 -18.07
C GLY A 27 -34.68 -23.05 -17.52
N ARG A 28 -34.18 -22.34 -16.49
CA ARG A 28 -32.85 -22.60 -15.95
C ARG A 28 -32.90 -23.45 -14.67
N ALA A 29 -32.41 -24.68 -14.78
CA ALA A 29 -32.26 -25.62 -13.68
C ALA A 29 -31.35 -25.06 -12.56
N PRO A 30 -31.63 -25.36 -11.28
CA PRO A 30 -30.84 -24.86 -10.16
C PRO A 30 -29.52 -25.61 -10.03
N ILE A 31 -28.41 -24.88 -10.09
CA ILE A 31 -27.09 -25.37 -9.71
C ILE A 31 -26.99 -25.27 -8.18
N HIS A 32 -26.74 -26.42 -7.56
CA HIS A 32 -26.50 -26.69 -6.14
C HIS A 32 -26.14 -25.49 -5.25
N SER A 33 -27.12 -25.08 -4.45
CA SER A 33 -26.95 -24.28 -3.24
C SER A 33 -26.14 -25.08 -2.21
N ARG A 34 -25.00 -24.54 -1.78
CA ARG A 34 -24.27 -25.02 -0.59
C ARG A 34 -25.03 -24.57 0.68
N PRO A 35 -25.07 -25.40 1.74
CA PRO A 35 -25.82 -25.09 2.95
C PRO A 35 -25.19 -23.95 3.75
N ALA A 36 -26.02 -22.96 4.10
CA ALA A 36 -25.74 -21.98 5.13
C ALA A 36 -25.64 -22.69 6.49
N VAL A 37 -24.46 -22.64 7.10
CA VAL A 37 -24.27 -23.10 8.48
C VAL A 37 -24.79 -22.00 9.40
N TYR A 38 -25.97 -22.27 9.95
CA TYR A 38 -26.60 -21.57 11.05
C TYR A 38 -25.72 -21.74 12.31
N TRP A 39 -25.10 -20.66 12.79
CA TRP A 39 -24.60 -20.63 14.17
C TRP A 39 -25.64 -19.98 15.05
N ALA A 40 -26.10 -20.76 16.02
CA ALA A 40 -27.14 -20.43 16.97
C ALA A 40 -26.68 -19.42 18.02
N ASP A 41 -27.61 -18.51 18.33
CA ASP A 41 -27.85 -17.82 19.59
C ASP A 41 -27.19 -18.45 20.82
N LYS A 42 -26.49 -17.62 21.61
CA LYS A 42 -26.39 -17.73 23.07
C LYS A 42 -26.17 -16.35 23.73
N PRO A 43 -26.53 -16.22 25.02
CA PRO A 43 -27.47 -15.19 25.46
C PRO A 43 -26.83 -13.96 26.10
N SER A 44 -27.62 -12.89 26.12
CA SER A 44 -27.46 -11.70 26.95
C SER A 44 -27.35 -12.06 28.44
N THR A 45 -26.22 -11.75 29.05
CA THR A 45 -26.12 -11.50 30.49
C THR A 45 -26.09 -10.00 30.74
N ASP A 46 -27.27 -9.52 31.12
CA ASP A 46 -27.49 -8.32 31.91
C ASP A 46 -26.69 -8.41 33.22
N VAL A 47 -25.84 -7.42 33.48
CA VAL A 47 -25.27 -7.18 34.81
C VAL A 47 -25.30 -5.68 35.08
N SER A 48 -26.50 -5.15 35.27
CA SER A 48 -26.69 -3.94 36.07
C SER A 48 -26.61 -4.31 37.56
N GLY A 49 -25.62 -3.77 38.26
CA GLY A 49 -25.70 -3.55 39.70
C GLY A 49 -24.59 -4.13 40.56
N ILE A 50 -23.44 -3.46 40.64
CA ILE A 50 -22.72 -3.26 41.91
C ILE A 50 -22.15 -1.82 41.93
N LEU A 51 -22.88 -0.91 42.56
CA LEU A 51 -22.29 0.22 43.26
C LEU A 51 -21.65 -0.32 44.55
N SER A 52 -20.37 -0.07 44.80
CA SER A 52 -19.88 0.59 46.02
C SER A 52 -18.36 0.46 46.19
N GLU A 53 -17.74 1.61 46.44
CA GLU A 53 -16.50 1.85 47.20
C GLU A 53 -15.12 1.51 46.59
N GLY A 54 -14.29 2.56 46.44
CA GLY A 54 -12.85 2.39 46.27
C GLY A 54 -12.11 3.53 45.58
N ILE A 55 -12.27 4.79 46.02
CA ILE A 55 -11.38 5.88 45.59
C ILE A 55 -9.99 5.64 46.22
N VAL A 56 -9.08 5.01 45.47
CA VAL A 56 -7.67 4.89 45.85
C VAL A 56 -6.92 6.13 45.35
N ASN A 57 -6.59 7.00 46.28
CA ASN A 57 -5.69 8.14 46.10
C ASN A 57 -4.29 7.65 45.68
N HIS A 58 -3.92 7.82 44.40
CA HIS A 58 -2.53 7.70 43.96
C HIS A 58 -1.76 8.98 44.29
N ARG A 59 -1.01 8.94 45.40
CA ARG A 59 0.07 9.91 45.68
C ARG A 59 1.20 9.73 44.65
N PRO A 60 1.82 10.81 44.15
CA PRO A 60 2.98 10.72 43.27
C PRO A 60 4.21 10.21 44.06
N ARG A 61 4.78 9.09 43.61
CA ARG A 61 6.04 8.56 44.14
C ARG A 61 7.20 9.39 43.57
N ARG A 62 7.79 10.23 44.42
CA ARG A 62 9.08 10.89 44.15
C ARG A 62 10.17 9.80 44.06
N PHE A 63 10.71 9.58 42.87
CA PHE A 63 11.88 8.73 42.65
C PHE A 63 13.12 9.43 43.22
N VAL A 64 13.58 8.98 44.39
CA VAL A 64 14.88 9.38 44.94
C VAL A 64 15.92 8.45 44.34
N LEU A 65 16.74 8.97 43.41
CA LEU A 65 17.91 8.26 42.89
C LEU A 65 18.96 8.11 43.99
N THR A 66 19.26 6.88 44.37
CA THR A 66 20.36 6.55 45.27
C THR A 66 21.71 6.68 44.53
N PRO A 67 22.71 7.37 45.09
CA PRO A 67 23.98 7.73 44.42
C PRO A 67 24.93 6.54 44.15
N LEU A 68 24.53 5.30 44.46
CA LEU A 68 25.38 4.11 44.29
C LEU A 68 25.32 3.50 42.87
N ARG A 69 24.34 3.89 42.03
CA ARG A 69 24.21 3.35 40.65
C ARG A 69 25.03 4.11 39.60
N LEU A 70 25.64 5.24 39.95
CA LEU A 70 26.46 6.04 39.05
C LEU A 70 27.92 5.56 38.91
N LEU A 71 28.43 4.77 39.88
CA LEU A 71 29.79 4.20 39.77
C LEU A 71 29.89 3.01 38.79
N GLY A 72 28.79 2.32 38.51
CA GLY A 72 28.78 1.15 37.61
C GLY A 72 28.87 1.51 36.12
N ILE A 73 28.44 2.72 35.74
CA ILE A 73 28.36 3.15 34.34
C ILE A 73 29.72 3.68 33.84
N LEU A 74 30.57 4.21 34.72
CA LEU A 74 31.90 4.70 34.38
C LEU A 74 32.96 3.58 34.22
N ALA A 75 32.80 2.44 34.91
CA ALA A 75 33.72 1.31 34.76
C ALA A 75 33.49 0.49 33.47
N GLY A 76 32.26 0.52 32.91
CA GLY A 76 31.93 -0.17 31.66
C GLY A 76 32.48 0.50 30.39
N LEU A 77 32.66 1.83 30.40
CA LEU A 77 33.11 2.60 29.24
C LEU A 77 34.63 2.53 28.97
N VAL A 78 35.44 2.09 29.95
CA VAL A 78 36.91 1.96 29.77
C VAL A 78 37.30 0.60 29.16
N ALA A 79 36.45 -0.43 29.26
CA ALA A 79 36.75 -1.77 28.74
C ALA A 79 36.43 -1.95 27.24
N LEU A 80 35.60 -1.09 26.63
CA LEU A 80 35.27 -1.18 25.20
C LEU A 80 36.29 -0.46 24.28
N GLY A 81 37.18 0.37 24.85
CA GLY A 81 38.17 1.16 24.09
C GLY A 81 39.47 0.43 23.74
N VAL A 82 39.76 -0.73 24.33
CA VAL A 82 41.04 -1.46 24.11
C VAL A 82 40.87 -2.70 23.20
N GLY A 83 39.63 -3.09 22.89
CA GLY A 83 39.34 -4.29 22.09
C GLY A 83 39.42 -4.14 20.56
N ILE A 84 39.58 -2.91 20.02
CA ILE A 84 39.53 -2.67 18.56
C ILE A 84 40.94 -2.53 17.93
N MET A 85 42.02 -2.59 18.72
CA MET A 85 43.41 -2.50 18.22
C MET A 85 44.11 -3.85 18.04
N ALA A 86 43.36 -4.92 17.72
CA ALA A 86 43.94 -6.26 17.50
C ALA A 86 43.41 -6.99 16.25
N LEU A 87 42.80 -6.28 15.30
CA LEU A 87 42.36 -6.85 14.02
C LEU A 87 42.72 -5.95 12.82
N ALA A 88 43.94 -5.41 12.81
CA ALA A 88 44.47 -4.57 11.72
C ALA A 88 45.80 -5.09 11.16
N GLY A 89 46.06 -6.40 11.23
CA GLY A 89 47.37 -6.98 10.89
C GLY A 89 47.37 -8.27 10.07
N PHE A 90 46.28 -8.63 9.36
CA PHE A 90 46.20 -9.95 8.72
C PHE A 90 45.50 -10.02 7.35
N PHE A 91 45.70 -9.03 6.47
CA PHE A 91 45.48 -9.24 5.03
C PHE A 91 46.66 -8.66 4.24
N GLY A 92 47.63 -9.54 4.02
CA GLY A 92 48.66 -9.37 3.01
C GLY A 92 48.14 -9.77 1.63
N ASP A 93 48.86 -9.20 0.65
CA ASP A 93 48.88 -9.41 -0.79
C ASP A 93 47.83 -8.68 -1.68
N PRO A 94 48.30 -7.88 -2.67
CA PRO A 94 47.46 -7.33 -3.72
C PRO A 94 47.10 -8.43 -4.73
N PRO A 95 45.87 -8.47 -5.28
CA PRO A 95 45.52 -9.44 -6.30
C PRO A 95 46.25 -9.14 -7.62
N GLU A 96 46.92 -10.16 -8.15
CA GLU A 96 47.47 -10.21 -9.49
C GLU A 96 46.41 -9.85 -10.55
N THR A 97 46.83 -9.01 -11.48
CA THR A 97 46.07 -8.63 -12.67
C THR A 97 46.04 -9.81 -13.65
N VAL A 98 44.91 -10.50 -13.74
CA VAL A 98 44.66 -11.50 -14.78
C VAL A 98 44.13 -10.80 -16.05
N PRO A 99 44.65 -11.13 -17.26
CA PRO A 99 44.20 -10.51 -18.50
C PRO A 99 42.76 -10.94 -18.88
N PRO A 100 42.02 -10.13 -19.66
CA PRO A 100 40.66 -10.45 -20.05
C PRO A 100 40.61 -11.62 -21.05
N THR A 101 39.95 -12.71 -20.65
CA THR A 101 39.59 -13.83 -21.51
C THR A 101 38.53 -13.38 -22.53
N THR A 102 38.91 -13.38 -23.81
CA THR A 102 38.02 -13.11 -24.94
C THR A 102 37.11 -14.32 -25.17
N LEU A 103 35.81 -14.19 -24.91
CA LEU A 103 34.81 -15.19 -25.27
C LEU A 103 34.41 -15.01 -26.74
N ALA A 104 34.70 -16.01 -27.55
CA ALA A 104 34.29 -16.08 -28.95
C ALA A 104 32.77 -16.29 -29.06
N THR A 105 32.12 -15.40 -29.82
CA THR A 105 30.70 -15.50 -30.20
C THR A 105 30.55 -16.54 -31.32
N THR A 106 29.85 -17.64 -31.07
CA THR A 106 29.41 -18.57 -32.12
C THR A 106 28.02 -18.16 -32.61
N THR A 107 27.96 -17.64 -33.83
CA THR A 107 26.71 -17.35 -34.55
C THR A 107 26.20 -18.65 -35.18
N THR A 108 25.06 -19.16 -34.71
CA THR A 108 24.35 -20.27 -35.36
C THR A 108 23.31 -19.69 -36.33
N THR A 109 23.52 -19.92 -37.62
CA THR A 109 22.57 -19.61 -38.68
C THR A 109 21.70 -20.84 -38.93
N GLU A 110 20.41 -20.76 -38.60
CA GLU A 110 19.43 -21.76 -39.01
C GLU A 110 18.87 -21.45 -40.41
N ALA A 111 18.73 -22.50 -41.21
CA ALA A 111 18.20 -22.46 -42.57
C ALA A 111 16.67 -22.38 -42.57
N PRO A 112 16.04 -21.72 -43.56
CA PRO A 112 14.58 -21.68 -43.66
C PRO A 112 14.04 -23.05 -44.10
N THR A 113 13.14 -23.62 -43.30
CA THR A 113 12.30 -24.75 -43.67
C THR A 113 11.08 -24.25 -44.43
N THR A 114 11.01 -24.60 -45.72
CA THR A 114 9.84 -24.38 -46.58
C THR A 114 8.82 -25.48 -46.32
N THR A 115 7.69 -25.16 -45.70
CA THR A 115 6.55 -26.07 -45.53
C THR A 115 5.49 -25.74 -46.58
N GLU A 116 5.14 -26.73 -47.40
CA GLU A 116 4.10 -26.64 -48.42
C GLU A 116 2.71 -26.45 -47.80
N ALA A 117 1.91 -25.59 -48.43
CA ALA A 117 0.55 -25.29 -48.02
C ALA A 117 -0.42 -26.41 -48.43
N PRO A 118 -1.36 -26.85 -47.58
CA PRO A 118 -2.43 -27.73 -47.99
C PRO A 118 -3.49 -26.98 -48.80
N THR A 119 -3.78 -27.48 -50.00
CA THR A 119 -4.88 -27.05 -50.87
C THR A 119 -6.21 -27.39 -50.22
N THR A 120 -6.96 -26.39 -49.76
CA THR A 120 -8.32 -26.55 -49.23
C THR A 120 -9.33 -26.07 -50.26
N THR A 121 -10.21 -26.98 -50.66
CA THR A 121 -11.37 -26.74 -51.55
C THR A 121 -12.36 -25.79 -50.86
N ALA A 122 -12.65 -24.67 -51.52
CA ALA A 122 -13.59 -23.65 -51.03
C ALA A 122 -15.06 -24.14 -51.12
N PRO A 123 -15.87 -23.96 -50.06
CA PRO A 123 -17.33 -24.12 -50.13
C PRO A 123 -17.99 -22.96 -50.92
N PRO A 124 -19.24 -23.13 -51.40
CA PRO A 124 -19.94 -22.15 -52.22
C PRO A 124 -20.17 -20.80 -51.52
N PRO A 125 -20.34 -19.70 -52.26
CA PRO A 125 -20.40 -18.35 -51.70
C PRO A 125 -21.67 -18.14 -50.89
N THR A 126 -21.51 -17.84 -49.60
CA THR A 126 -22.58 -17.31 -48.75
C THR A 126 -22.68 -15.79 -48.94
N THR A 127 -23.86 -15.33 -49.37
CA THR A 127 -24.20 -13.90 -49.44
C THR A 127 -24.21 -13.32 -48.04
N THR A 128 -23.22 -12.49 -47.72
CA THR A 128 -23.13 -11.83 -46.42
C THR A 128 -23.69 -10.42 -46.56
N THR A 129 -24.77 -10.11 -45.85
CA THR A 129 -25.36 -8.78 -45.77
C THR A 129 -24.42 -7.89 -44.95
N THR A 130 -23.70 -6.99 -45.60
CA THR A 130 -22.83 -5.99 -44.95
C THR A 130 -23.71 -5.01 -44.18
N ALA A 131 -23.63 -5.01 -42.85
CA ALA A 131 -24.24 -3.99 -42.01
C ALA A 131 -23.54 -2.64 -42.22
N ALA A 132 -24.31 -1.56 -42.16
CA ALA A 132 -23.83 -0.19 -42.35
C ALA A 132 -22.71 0.16 -41.35
N PRO A 133 -21.71 0.97 -41.75
CA PRO A 133 -20.59 1.31 -40.87
C PRO A 133 -21.12 2.09 -39.65
N THR A 134 -20.92 1.53 -38.47
CA THR A 134 -21.11 2.24 -37.20
C THR A 134 -20.04 3.31 -37.08
N THR A 135 -20.46 4.58 -37.08
CA THR A 135 -19.59 5.71 -36.73
C THR A 135 -19.27 5.61 -35.25
N THR A 136 -18.06 5.16 -34.92
CA THR A 136 -17.55 5.21 -33.55
C THR A 136 -17.15 6.66 -33.27
N THR A 137 -17.94 7.37 -32.47
CA THR A 137 -17.56 8.68 -31.95
C THR A 137 -16.46 8.46 -30.92
N THR A 138 -15.21 8.73 -31.31
CA THR A 138 -14.08 8.79 -30.37
C THR A 138 -14.22 10.07 -29.56
N GLU A 139 -14.51 9.95 -28.27
CA GLU A 139 -14.46 11.09 -27.36
C GLU A 139 -13.05 11.69 -27.34
N ALA A 140 -12.98 13.02 -27.39
CA ALA A 140 -11.73 13.75 -27.30
C ALA A 140 -11.09 13.50 -25.92
N PRO A 141 -9.75 13.40 -25.82
CA PRO A 141 -9.10 13.18 -24.54
C PRO A 141 -9.39 14.35 -23.59
N THR A 142 -10.03 14.04 -22.46
CA THR A 142 -10.17 14.97 -21.35
C THR A 142 -8.80 15.17 -20.71
N THR A 143 -8.30 16.41 -20.73
CA THR A 143 -7.09 16.78 -19.98
C THR A 143 -7.51 17.05 -18.53
N THR A 144 -7.29 16.08 -17.66
CA THR A 144 -7.43 16.26 -16.22
C THR A 144 -6.29 17.17 -15.74
N ALA A 145 -6.63 18.24 -15.01
CA ALA A 145 -5.62 19.08 -14.38
C ALA A 145 -4.76 18.25 -13.41
N PRO A 146 -3.46 18.54 -13.27
CA PRO A 146 -2.63 17.84 -12.30
C PRO A 146 -3.21 18.01 -10.89
N PRO A 147 -3.08 17.00 -10.02
CA PRO A 147 -3.56 17.10 -8.66
C PRO A 147 -2.84 18.24 -7.93
N PHE A 148 -3.57 18.92 -7.04
CA PHE A 148 -3.01 19.99 -6.22
C PHE A 148 -3.40 19.78 -4.76
N ILE A 149 -2.39 19.80 -3.89
CA ILE A 149 -2.51 19.74 -2.44
C ILE A 149 -1.81 20.96 -1.87
N GLU A 150 -2.52 21.72 -1.04
CA GLU A 150 -1.96 22.89 -0.35
C GLU A 150 -0.86 22.42 0.62
N PRO A 151 0.40 22.87 0.45
CA PRO A 151 1.47 22.50 1.36
C PRO A 151 1.22 23.06 2.76
N VAL A 152 1.48 22.23 3.79
CA VAL A 152 1.32 22.60 5.20
C VAL A 152 2.67 22.51 5.90
N GLY A 153 3.06 23.58 6.58
CA GLY A 153 4.30 23.63 7.36
C GLY A 153 5.58 23.78 6.54
N GLU A 154 6.72 23.55 7.19
CA GLU A 154 8.04 23.54 6.56
C GLU A 154 8.35 22.15 5.96
N ALA A 155 9.05 22.13 4.83
CA ALA A 155 9.50 20.90 4.20
C ALA A 155 10.38 20.08 5.16
N LEU A 156 10.02 18.82 5.36
CA LEU A 156 10.80 17.88 6.15
C LEU A 156 11.86 17.20 5.27
N ALA A 157 13.05 17.00 5.82
CA ALA A 157 14.06 16.17 5.18
C ALA A 157 13.63 14.70 5.15
N LEU A 158 14.10 13.93 4.16
CA LEU A 158 13.70 12.53 3.99
C LEU A 158 14.01 11.65 5.22
N ASP A 159 15.06 11.98 5.98
CA ASP A 159 15.42 11.28 7.22
C ASP A 159 14.44 11.52 8.37
N ALA A 160 13.65 12.60 8.31
CA ALA A 160 12.54 12.88 9.21
C ALA A 160 11.23 12.19 8.76
N LEU A 161 11.11 11.76 7.50
CA LEU A 161 9.95 11.08 6.92
C LEU A 161 10.04 9.55 6.98
N ARG A 162 10.66 8.99 8.02
CA ARG A 162 10.87 7.54 8.10
C ARG A 162 9.59 6.77 8.43
N PHE A 163 9.38 5.61 7.81
CA PHE A 163 8.25 4.75 8.14
C PHE A 163 8.39 4.17 9.56
N THR A 164 7.30 4.23 10.32
CA THR A 164 7.17 3.63 11.64
C THR A 164 5.94 2.74 11.68
N VAL A 165 5.78 1.98 12.77
CA VAL A 165 4.54 1.23 13.02
C VAL A 165 3.31 2.12 13.21
N ARG A 166 3.51 3.45 13.36
CA ARG A 166 2.44 4.43 13.58
C ARG A 166 2.15 5.31 12.37
N GLY A 167 2.99 5.29 11.33
CA GLY A 167 2.85 6.19 10.16
C GLY A 167 4.17 6.57 9.52
N ILE A 168 4.32 7.83 9.11
CA ILE A 168 5.47 8.38 8.38
C ILE A 168 6.05 9.57 9.14
N GLY A 169 7.20 9.38 9.78
CA GLY A 169 7.87 10.46 10.52
C GLY A 169 6.97 11.01 11.63
N PRO A 170 6.67 12.32 11.64
CA PRO A 170 5.74 12.93 12.60
C PRO A 170 4.26 12.67 12.27
N LEU A 171 3.93 12.12 11.09
CA LEU A 171 2.56 11.86 10.66
C LEU A 171 2.12 10.49 11.19
N GLU A 172 1.05 10.47 11.99
CA GLU A 172 0.49 9.27 12.61
C GLU A 172 -0.86 8.88 11.98
N TYR A 173 -1.17 7.59 11.97
CA TYR A 173 -2.49 7.14 11.55
C TYR A 173 -3.59 7.78 12.38
N GLY A 174 -4.63 8.29 11.72
CA GLY A 174 -5.70 9.06 12.33
C GLY A 174 -5.52 10.57 12.27
N ASP A 175 -4.33 11.07 11.91
CA ASP A 175 -4.12 12.50 11.67
C ASP A 175 -5.03 13.00 10.53
N PRO A 176 -5.47 14.27 10.56
CA PRO A 176 -6.25 14.87 9.47
C PRO A 176 -5.55 14.69 8.12
N ALA A 177 -6.28 14.22 7.11
CA ALA A 177 -5.71 13.92 5.80
C ALA A 177 -5.14 15.16 5.10
N ASP A 178 -5.76 16.32 5.27
CA ASP A 178 -5.28 17.59 4.74
C ASP A 178 -3.94 18.01 5.35
N GLU A 179 -3.77 17.81 6.67
CA GLU A 179 -2.49 18.05 7.34
C GLU A 179 -1.41 17.06 6.87
N ALA A 180 -1.69 15.76 6.90
CA ALA A 180 -0.72 14.73 6.51
C ALA A 180 -0.29 14.86 5.04
N LEU A 181 -1.25 15.01 4.12
CA LEU A 181 -0.95 15.20 2.71
C LEU A 181 -0.28 16.55 2.44
N GLY A 182 -0.63 17.61 3.19
CA GLY A 182 -0.01 18.92 3.09
C GLY A 182 1.46 18.92 3.51
N VAL A 183 1.83 18.23 4.59
CA VAL A 183 3.22 18.08 5.03
C VAL A 183 4.04 17.28 4.01
N LEU A 184 3.46 16.21 3.46
CA LEU A 184 4.11 15.45 2.39
C LEU A 184 4.26 16.28 1.12
N ALA A 185 3.25 17.08 0.76
CA ALA A 185 3.33 17.99 -0.39
C ALA A 185 4.41 19.06 -0.21
N ALA A 186 4.59 19.58 1.02
CA ALA A 186 5.68 20.50 1.35
C ALA A 186 7.06 19.85 1.22
N SER A 187 7.17 18.57 1.56
CA SER A 187 8.45 17.86 1.66
C SER A 187 8.89 17.17 0.37
N LEU A 188 7.93 16.62 -0.38
CA LEU A 188 8.15 15.79 -1.57
C LEU A 188 7.73 16.51 -2.87
N GLY A 189 7.05 17.65 -2.77
CA GLY A 189 6.43 18.33 -3.91
C GLY A 189 4.98 17.90 -4.14
N GLN A 190 4.36 18.37 -5.21
CA GLN A 190 2.99 17.96 -5.54
C GLN A 190 2.93 16.47 -5.91
N PRO A 191 1.83 15.77 -5.60
CA PRO A 191 1.68 14.37 -5.97
C PRO A 191 1.60 14.19 -7.48
N ASP A 192 1.98 13.01 -7.95
CA ASP A 192 1.87 12.62 -9.36
C ASP A 192 0.41 12.28 -9.70
N THR A 193 -0.27 11.59 -8.79
CA THR A 193 -1.66 11.20 -8.95
C THR A 193 -2.45 11.36 -7.65
N ASP A 194 -3.75 11.56 -7.83
CA ASP A 194 -4.73 11.57 -6.76
C ASP A 194 -5.98 10.88 -7.29
N SER A 195 -6.34 9.75 -6.69
CA SER A 195 -7.50 8.97 -7.13
C SER A 195 -8.84 9.68 -6.89
N GLY A 196 -8.83 10.76 -6.09
CA GLY A 196 -10.04 11.22 -5.42
C GLY A 196 -10.61 10.14 -4.50
N ARG A 197 -11.82 10.36 -3.99
CA ARG A 197 -12.48 9.37 -3.13
C ARG A 197 -13.17 8.30 -3.97
N PHE A 198 -12.94 7.04 -3.62
CA PHE A 198 -13.64 5.88 -4.16
C PHE A 198 -14.01 4.91 -3.03
N THR A 199 -14.92 3.97 -3.32
CA THR A 199 -15.24 2.88 -2.39
C THR A 199 -14.31 1.72 -2.67
N SER A 200 -13.53 1.33 -1.67
CA SER A 200 -12.66 0.15 -1.75
C SER A 200 -13.47 -1.13 -1.86
N ALA A 201 -13.03 -2.07 -2.70
CA ALA A 201 -13.52 -3.45 -2.74
C ALA A 201 -12.57 -4.43 -2.03
N GLY A 202 -11.58 -3.93 -1.27
CA GLY A 202 -10.53 -4.74 -0.63
C GLY A 202 -9.13 -4.47 -1.18
N GLU A 203 -9.00 -3.63 -2.22
CA GLU A 203 -7.72 -3.34 -2.86
C GLU A 203 -6.81 -2.56 -1.92
N LEU A 204 -5.49 -2.66 -2.17
CA LEU A 204 -4.47 -1.97 -1.36
C LEU A 204 -4.54 -2.34 0.13
N ALA A 205 -5.06 -3.51 0.48
CA ALA A 205 -5.33 -3.96 1.85
C ALA A 205 -6.26 -3.02 2.64
N THR A 206 -6.99 -2.14 1.95
CA THR A 206 -8.08 -1.38 2.56
C THR A 206 -9.31 -2.25 2.68
N CYS A 207 -10.24 -1.88 3.55
CA CYS A 207 -11.40 -2.72 3.81
C CYS A 207 -12.51 -2.49 2.79
N PRO A 208 -13.15 -3.57 2.30
CA PRO A 208 -14.31 -3.46 1.43
C PRO A 208 -15.38 -2.54 2.05
N GLY A 209 -15.89 -1.61 1.25
CA GLY A 209 -16.91 -0.64 1.65
C GLY A 209 -16.36 0.64 2.30
N TYR A 210 -15.06 0.73 2.60
CA TYR A 210 -14.49 2.00 3.07
C TYR A 210 -14.41 3.00 1.92
N SER A 211 -14.75 4.26 2.20
CA SER A 211 -14.45 5.36 1.28
C SER A 211 -13.02 5.81 1.53
N VAL A 212 -12.16 5.58 0.54
CA VAL A 212 -10.72 5.83 0.60
C VAL A 212 -10.29 6.73 -0.53
N ARG A 213 -9.12 7.35 -0.38
CA ARG A 213 -8.41 8.10 -1.41
C ARG A 213 -6.94 7.70 -1.36
N VAL A 214 -6.32 7.64 -2.52
CA VAL A 214 -4.92 7.26 -2.70
C VAL A 214 -4.22 8.40 -3.42
N VAL A 215 -3.15 8.89 -2.81
CA VAL A 215 -2.32 9.98 -3.34
C VAL A 215 -0.91 9.46 -3.51
N GLU A 216 -0.32 9.67 -4.69
CA GLU A 216 0.95 9.04 -5.07
C GLU A 216 2.08 10.06 -5.31
N TRP A 217 3.28 9.72 -4.83
CA TRP A 217 4.55 10.43 -5.02
C TRP A 217 5.61 9.42 -5.43
N GLY A 218 5.82 9.22 -6.74
CA GLY A 218 6.61 8.12 -7.27
C GLY A 218 6.18 6.79 -6.63
N PRO A 219 7.08 6.06 -5.93
CA PRO A 219 6.74 4.76 -5.33
C PRO A 219 5.92 4.85 -4.06
N LEU A 220 5.74 6.04 -3.47
CA LEU A 220 4.96 6.21 -2.26
C LEU A 220 3.48 6.43 -2.60
N GLN A 221 2.62 5.54 -2.14
CA GLN A 221 1.17 5.71 -2.09
C GLN A 221 0.76 5.99 -0.65
N VAL A 222 0.01 7.07 -0.44
CA VAL A 222 -0.60 7.41 0.84
C VAL A 222 -2.09 7.16 0.74
N VAL A 223 -2.60 6.37 1.67
CA VAL A 223 -4.01 6.00 1.75
C VAL A 223 -4.66 6.80 2.85
N THR A 224 -5.73 7.50 2.51
CA THR A 224 -6.58 8.23 3.44
C THR A 224 -7.97 7.60 3.46
N ARG A 225 -8.67 7.73 4.60
CA ARG A 225 -9.99 7.14 4.81
C ARG A 225 -10.97 8.20 5.27
N TRP A 226 -12.12 8.26 4.61
CA TRP A 226 -13.25 9.07 5.05
C TRP A 226 -13.98 8.42 6.22
N GLN A 227 -14.20 9.19 7.29
CA GLN A 227 -14.87 8.76 8.53
C GLN A 227 -16.19 9.52 8.79
N GLY A 228 -16.85 10.01 7.73
CA GLY A 228 -18.12 10.72 7.86
C GLY A 228 -17.92 12.11 8.47
N ALA A 229 -18.64 12.42 9.53
CA ALA A 229 -18.59 13.73 10.19
C ALA A 229 -17.22 14.05 10.82
N ALA A 230 -16.42 13.03 11.13
CA ALA A 230 -15.06 13.19 11.65
C ALA A 230 -14.04 13.61 10.58
N GLY A 231 -14.43 13.65 9.30
CA GLY A 231 -13.57 14.05 8.19
C GLY A 231 -12.77 12.90 7.59
N GLU A 232 -11.70 13.25 6.89
CA GLU A 232 -10.78 12.31 6.24
C GLU A 232 -9.49 12.23 7.04
N VAL A 233 -8.96 11.03 7.24
CA VAL A 233 -7.73 10.82 8.03
C VAL A 233 -6.68 10.03 7.26
N PHE A 234 -5.42 10.21 7.62
CA PHE A 234 -4.32 9.35 7.20
C PHE A 234 -4.52 7.94 7.75
N TYR A 235 -4.53 6.93 6.86
CA TYR A 235 -4.93 5.57 7.20
C TYR A 235 -3.84 4.53 6.97
N GLY A 236 -2.98 4.73 5.97
CA GLY A 236 -1.95 3.76 5.62
C GLY A 236 -1.01 4.25 4.52
N PHE A 237 0.07 3.54 4.30
CA PHE A 237 1.01 3.85 3.23
C PHE A 237 1.50 2.59 2.53
N ARG A 238 1.98 2.77 1.30
CA ARG A 238 2.70 1.75 0.54
C ARG A 238 3.88 2.40 -0.16
N LEU A 239 5.09 1.91 0.08
CA LEU A 239 6.23 2.19 -0.78
C LEU A 239 6.40 0.98 -1.72
N ASP A 240 5.97 1.07 -2.98
CA ASP A 240 6.05 -0.03 -3.96
C ASP A 240 7.00 0.31 -5.11
N GLY A 241 8.18 -0.31 -5.12
CA GLY A 241 9.19 -0.10 -6.15
C GLY A 241 8.89 -0.78 -7.49
N ARG A 242 7.85 -1.63 -7.57
CA ARG A 242 7.54 -2.41 -8.80
C ARG A 242 6.73 -1.63 -9.83
N ARG A 243 6.04 -0.56 -9.40
CA ARG A 243 5.00 0.11 -10.21
C ARG A 243 5.20 1.60 -10.41
N ALA A 244 6.36 2.15 -10.07
CA ALA A 244 6.53 3.58 -9.93
C ALA A 244 7.88 4.13 -10.41
N ASP A 245 7.98 5.46 -10.53
CA ASP A 245 9.20 6.18 -10.87
C ASP A 245 10.19 6.20 -9.70
N LEU A 246 11.25 5.39 -9.81
CA LEU A 246 12.31 5.31 -8.81
C LEU A 246 13.25 6.52 -8.79
N ASN A 247 13.12 7.48 -9.72
CA ASN A 247 13.86 8.74 -9.67
C ASN A 247 13.20 9.77 -8.75
N HIS A 248 11.96 9.54 -8.32
CA HIS A 248 11.26 10.42 -7.38
C HIS A 248 11.95 10.37 -6.00
N PRO A 249 12.08 11.51 -5.27
CA PRO A 249 12.72 11.55 -3.95
C PRO A 249 12.14 10.54 -2.94
N ALA A 250 10.85 10.21 -3.07
CA ALA A 250 10.18 9.22 -2.23
C ALA A 250 10.78 7.80 -2.33
N ALA A 251 11.49 7.47 -3.41
CA ALA A 251 12.19 6.19 -3.54
C ALA A 251 13.31 6.01 -2.50
N GLY A 252 13.83 7.12 -1.96
CA GLY A 252 14.84 7.12 -0.89
C GLY A 252 14.28 7.00 0.53
N LEU A 253 12.95 6.92 0.70
CA LEU A 253 12.33 6.75 2.02
C LEU A 253 12.68 5.38 2.60
N GLN A 254 12.85 5.36 3.93
CA GLN A 254 13.24 4.18 4.68
C GLN A 254 12.41 4.05 5.95
N THR A 255 12.38 2.87 6.53
CA THR A 255 11.87 2.69 7.89
C THR A 255 12.77 3.38 8.90
N ALA A 256 12.26 3.57 10.12
CA ALA A 256 13.04 4.09 11.25
C ALA A 256 14.35 3.30 11.46
N SER A 257 14.29 1.98 11.24
CA SER A 257 15.43 1.06 11.35
C SER A 257 16.36 1.02 10.12
N GLY A 258 16.09 1.84 9.09
CA GLY A 258 16.94 1.95 7.90
C GLY A 258 16.66 0.93 6.79
N LEU A 259 15.52 0.21 6.83
CA LEU A 259 15.11 -0.65 5.73
C LEU A 259 14.52 0.20 4.60
N GLY A 260 15.04 0.06 3.39
CA GLY A 260 14.53 0.74 2.19
C GLY A 260 14.32 -0.24 1.03
N LEU A 261 13.82 0.27 -0.09
CA LEU A 261 13.75 -0.49 -1.34
C LEU A 261 15.14 -0.99 -1.75
N GLY A 262 15.21 -2.21 -2.27
CA GLY A 262 16.46 -2.84 -2.71
C GLY A 262 17.34 -3.40 -1.59
N ALA A 263 16.96 -3.24 -0.31
CA ALA A 263 17.64 -3.92 0.79
C ALA A 263 17.53 -5.45 0.62
N THR A 264 18.58 -6.20 0.98
CA THR A 264 18.53 -7.65 0.92
C THR A 264 17.66 -8.23 2.03
N VAL A 265 17.12 -9.44 1.83
CA VAL A 265 16.42 -10.20 2.85
C VAL A 265 17.33 -10.53 4.03
N ALA A 266 18.64 -10.76 3.78
CA ALA A 266 19.63 -10.85 4.85
C ALA A 266 19.68 -9.59 5.72
N ASN A 267 19.70 -8.40 5.11
CA ASN A 267 19.68 -7.12 5.84
C ASN A 267 18.37 -6.96 6.60
N LEU A 268 17.23 -7.27 5.98
CA LEU A 268 15.92 -7.26 6.63
C LEU A 268 15.90 -8.13 7.89
N ALA A 269 16.34 -9.39 7.76
CA ALA A 269 16.40 -10.32 8.88
C ALA A 269 17.33 -9.82 9.99
N ALA A 270 18.52 -9.32 9.64
CA ALA A 270 19.47 -8.76 10.59
C ALA A 270 18.93 -7.53 11.33
N THR A 271 18.18 -6.66 10.63
CA THR A 271 17.60 -5.45 11.21
C THR A 271 16.48 -5.76 12.22
N TYR A 272 15.66 -6.79 11.98
CA TYR A 272 14.39 -6.95 12.71
C TYR A 272 14.30 -8.18 13.63
N THR A 273 15.09 -9.24 13.44
CA THR A 273 14.93 -10.51 14.20
C THR A 273 15.13 -10.34 15.73
N GLY A 274 15.80 -9.27 16.18
CA GLY A 274 15.98 -8.98 17.61
C GLY A 274 14.76 -8.36 18.30
N ALA A 275 13.83 -7.76 17.54
CA ALA A 275 12.67 -7.03 18.08
C ALA A 275 11.33 -7.55 17.52
N PHE A 276 11.32 -8.16 16.35
CA PHE A 276 10.13 -8.65 15.66
C PHE A 276 10.35 -10.07 15.17
N ARG A 277 9.24 -10.78 14.98
CA ARG A 277 9.24 -12.05 14.26
C ARG A 277 9.17 -11.75 12.76
N VAL A 278 10.16 -12.23 12.01
CA VAL A 278 10.18 -12.13 10.55
C VAL A 278 9.64 -13.43 9.97
N GLU A 279 8.62 -13.34 9.11
CA GLU A 279 8.00 -14.48 8.43
C GLU A 279 7.97 -14.25 6.91
N PHE A 280 8.03 -15.35 6.16
CA PHE A 280 7.89 -15.37 4.71
C PHE A 280 6.72 -16.27 4.34
N PRO A 281 5.47 -15.77 4.42
CA PRO A 281 4.31 -16.57 4.09
C PRO A 281 4.33 -16.93 2.60
N ALA A 282 4.18 -18.23 2.31
CA ALA A 282 4.08 -18.70 0.94
C ALA A 282 2.81 -18.12 0.29
N THR A 283 2.99 -17.19 -0.65
CA THR A 283 1.89 -16.60 -1.42
C THR A 283 2.02 -17.04 -2.87
N VAL A 284 1.05 -17.80 -3.35
CA VAL A 284 1.09 -18.47 -4.66
C VAL A 284 0.70 -17.56 -5.84
N GLU A 285 0.13 -16.37 -5.57
CA GLU A 285 -0.37 -15.47 -6.64
C GLU A 285 0.42 -14.16 -6.81
N ASP A 286 1.14 -13.66 -5.78
CA ASP A 286 1.76 -12.32 -5.81
C ASP A 286 3.30 -12.31 -5.66
N GLY A 287 3.93 -13.49 -5.65
CA GLY A 287 5.34 -13.67 -5.35
C GLY A 287 5.64 -13.74 -3.85
N ASP A 288 6.91 -13.92 -3.51
CA ASP A 288 7.33 -14.02 -2.11
C ASP A 288 7.09 -12.68 -1.38
N THR A 289 6.61 -12.77 -0.15
CA THR A 289 6.38 -11.62 0.72
C THR A 289 7.07 -11.83 2.06
N PHE A 290 7.43 -10.72 2.72
CA PHE A 290 7.83 -10.74 4.13
C PHE A 290 6.72 -10.13 4.98
N GLU A 291 6.62 -10.59 6.22
CA GLU A 291 5.83 -9.97 7.28
C GLU A 291 6.70 -9.77 8.52
N LEU A 292 6.65 -8.58 9.09
CA LEU A 292 7.13 -8.30 10.43
C LEU A 292 5.95 -8.40 11.39
N ARG A 293 6.09 -9.25 12.42
CA ARG A 293 5.07 -9.44 13.44
C ARG A 293 5.55 -9.03 14.82
N ASP A 294 4.67 -8.35 15.55
CA ASP A 294 4.80 -8.05 16.98
C ASP A 294 3.59 -8.62 17.74
N GLY A 295 3.82 -9.44 18.75
CA GLY A 295 2.75 -10.09 19.51
C GLY A 295 1.75 -10.92 18.67
N GLY A 296 2.13 -11.32 17.46
CA GLY A 296 1.27 -12.02 16.49
C GLY A 296 0.57 -11.12 15.46
N ALA A 297 0.53 -9.81 15.66
CA ALA A 297 -0.01 -8.85 14.70
C ALA A 297 1.04 -8.47 13.65
N VAL A 298 0.64 -8.36 12.38
CA VAL A 298 1.50 -7.81 11.33
C VAL A 298 1.64 -6.31 11.54
N VAL A 299 2.88 -5.81 11.61
CA VAL A 299 3.20 -4.39 11.82
C VAL A 299 3.82 -3.74 10.59
N LEU A 300 4.33 -4.53 9.66
CA LEU A 300 4.89 -4.12 8.38
C LEU A 300 4.95 -5.35 7.48
N TRP A 301 4.75 -5.18 6.19
CA TRP A 301 4.90 -6.29 5.23
C TRP A 301 5.29 -5.75 3.85
N GLY A 302 5.66 -6.64 2.95
CA GLY A 302 5.92 -6.23 1.57
C GLY A 302 6.46 -7.34 0.68
N PRO A 303 6.47 -7.11 -0.64
CA PRO A 303 7.00 -8.06 -1.61
C PRO A 303 8.53 -8.11 -1.56
N VAL A 304 9.07 -9.31 -1.79
CA VAL A 304 10.50 -9.58 -2.02
C VAL A 304 10.68 -10.36 -3.32
N THR A 305 11.86 -10.30 -3.91
CA THR A 305 12.17 -11.15 -5.09
C THR A 305 12.26 -12.64 -4.74
N SER A 306 12.63 -12.95 -3.50
CA SER A 306 12.69 -14.30 -2.95
C SER A 306 12.76 -14.23 -1.41
N ALA A 307 12.34 -15.27 -0.71
CA ALA A 307 12.58 -15.44 0.73
C ALA A 307 14.04 -15.80 1.10
N GLU A 308 14.89 -16.09 0.11
CA GLU A 308 16.32 -16.39 0.33
C GLU A 308 17.11 -15.14 0.73
N PRO A 309 18.27 -15.27 1.43
CA PRO A 309 19.02 -14.13 1.95
C PRO A 309 19.48 -13.09 0.91
N ASP A 310 19.68 -13.49 -0.34
CA ASP A 310 20.05 -12.65 -1.48
C ASP A 310 18.84 -12.02 -2.20
N GLY A 311 17.62 -12.43 -1.83
CA GLY A 311 16.39 -11.76 -2.22
C GLY A 311 16.40 -10.28 -1.83
N THR A 312 15.62 -9.46 -2.53
CA THR A 312 15.58 -8.01 -2.33
C THR A 312 14.18 -7.53 -1.99
N VAL A 313 14.09 -6.53 -1.12
CA VAL A 313 12.83 -5.86 -0.74
C VAL A 313 12.35 -4.99 -1.89
N LEU A 314 11.18 -5.33 -2.42
CA LEU A 314 10.53 -4.62 -3.52
C LEU A 314 9.49 -3.61 -3.05
N GLY A 315 9.03 -3.72 -1.80
CA GLY A 315 8.09 -2.78 -1.23
C GLY A 315 8.00 -2.86 0.29
N ILE A 316 7.47 -1.79 0.88
CA ILE A 316 7.30 -1.62 2.33
C ILE A 316 5.91 -1.04 2.58
N PHE A 317 5.03 -1.83 3.17
CA PHE A 317 3.60 -1.51 3.31
C PHE A 317 3.18 -1.51 4.77
N SER A 318 2.32 -0.54 5.12
CA SER A 318 1.66 -0.54 6.41
C SER A 318 0.69 -1.73 6.53
N PRO A 319 0.45 -2.25 7.74
CA PRO A 319 -0.63 -3.18 7.97
C PRO A 319 -1.94 -2.42 7.84
N MET A 320 -2.70 -2.67 6.77
CA MET A 320 -4.05 -2.14 6.66
C MET A 320 -5.00 -3.27 7.05
N GLY A 321 -5.57 -3.14 8.24
CA GLY A 321 -6.46 -4.12 8.83
C GLY A 321 -7.91 -3.63 8.79
N CYS A 322 -8.84 -4.58 8.75
CA CYS A 322 -10.24 -4.28 8.94
C CYS A 322 -10.60 -4.35 10.41
N ASP A 323 -11.04 -3.22 10.95
CA ASP A 323 -11.77 -3.21 12.22
C ASP A 323 -13.04 -4.06 11.99
N ALA A 324 -13.12 -5.19 12.69
CA ALA A 324 -14.28 -6.08 12.67
C ALA A 324 -15.43 -5.53 13.52
#